data_AF-A0A4D7C8J1-F1
#
_entry.id   AF-A0A4D7C8J1-F1
#
_cell.length_a   1.000
_cell.length_b   1.000
_cell.length_c   1.000
_cell.angle_alpha   90.00
_cell.angle_beta   90.00
_cell.angle_gamma   90.00
#
_symmetry.space_group_name_H-M   'P 1'
#
loop_
_entity.id
_entity.type
_entity.pdbx_description
1 polymer ?
#
loop_
_entity_poly.entity_id
_entity_poly.type
_entity_poly.pdbx_seq_one_letter_code
_entity_poly.pdbx_strand_id
1 'polypeptide(L)'
;MLAPKLSDYIDFGPGFGPRVLVFVDTEEDFDWSQPMSRANTSVASVLHLERAQSLFRRYGIRPCYLVDYPIATAPTSIGVLRPWLERGECTIGFSCTPGSTRPILKK
;
A
#
# COMPACT_ATOMS: atom_id res chain seq x y z
N MET A 1 3.34 1.27 -30.27
CA MET A 1 3.41 0.36 -29.10
C MET A 1 3.90 -0.99 -29.59
N LEU A 2 4.79 -1.65 -28.86
CA LEU A 2 5.27 -2.99 -29.23
C LEU A 2 4.16 -4.00 -28.92
N ALA A 3 3.84 -4.87 -29.88
CA ALA A 3 2.95 -6.00 -29.64
C ALA A 3 3.73 -7.08 -28.83
N PRO A 4 3.17 -7.61 -27.73
CA PRO A 4 3.82 -8.65 -26.95
C PRO A 4 3.99 -9.93 -27.78
N LYS A 5 5.15 -10.57 -27.64
CA LYS A 5 5.43 -11.90 -28.19
C LYS A 5 4.75 -12.95 -27.32
N LEU A 6 4.54 -14.15 -27.86
CA LEU A 6 3.98 -15.27 -27.08
C LEU A 6 4.79 -15.55 -25.80
N SER A 7 6.10 -15.36 -25.84
CA SER A 7 7.01 -15.50 -24.70
C SER A 7 6.78 -14.49 -23.57
N ASP A 8 6.07 -13.40 -23.83
CA ASP A 8 5.81 -12.33 -22.87
C ASP A 8 4.54 -12.62 -22.05
N TYR A 9 3.76 -13.64 -22.44
CA TYR A 9 2.56 -14.05 -21.73
C TYR A 9 2.89 -15.07 -20.63
N ILE A 10 2.23 -14.91 -19.49
CA ILE A 10 2.30 -15.86 -18.38
C ILE A 10 1.15 -16.86 -18.53
N ASP A 11 1.48 -18.16 -18.57
CA ASP A 11 0.49 -19.24 -18.44
C ASP A 11 0.41 -19.69 -16.97
N PHE A 12 -0.75 -19.50 -16.35
CA PHE A 12 -0.99 -19.92 -14.97
C PHE A 12 -1.41 -21.39 -14.84
N GLY A 13 -1.60 -22.08 -15.97
CA GLY A 13 -1.97 -23.48 -16.04
C GLY A 13 -3.46 -23.76 -15.80
N PRO A 14 -3.91 -24.98 -16.15
CA PRO A 14 -5.27 -25.41 -15.91
C PRO A 14 -5.58 -25.46 -14.42
N GLY A 15 -6.72 -24.90 -14.01
CA GLY A 15 -7.15 -24.88 -12.61
C GLY A 15 -6.75 -23.64 -11.81
N PHE A 16 -6.02 -22.69 -12.41
CA PHE A 16 -5.78 -21.40 -11.74
C PHE A 16 -7.11 -20.72 -11.41
N GLY A 17 -8.07 -20.65 -12.34
CA GLY A 17 -9.38 -20.03 -12.08
C GLY A 17 -9.27 -18.55 -11.67
N PRO A 18 -10.39 -17.92 -11.27
CA PRO A 18 -10.37 -16.53 -10.83
C PRO A 18 -9.52 -16.34 -9.56
N ARG A 19 -8.73 -15.26 -9.54
CA ARG A 19 -7.99 -14.79 -8.36
C ARG A 19 -8.26 -13.31 -8.16
N VAL A 20 -8.29 -12.90 -6.90
CA VAL A 20 -8.40 -11.50 -6.51
C VAL A 20 -7.15 -11.14 -5.73
N LEU A 21 -6.51 -10.06 -6.15
CA LEU A 21 -5.42 -9.41 -5.42
C LEU A 21 -5.93 -8.08 -4.92
N VAL A 22 -5.67 -7.78 -3.65
CA VAL A 22 -6.07 -6.53 -3.03
C VAL A 22 -4.81 -5.78 -2.64
N PHE A 23 -4.61 -4.64 -3.28
CA PHE A 23 -3.62 -3.65 -2.90
C PHE A 23 -4.34 -2.45 -2.31
N VAL A 24 -3.84 -1.97 -1.17
CA VAL A 24 -4.34 -0.75 -0.53
C VAL A 24 -3.22 0.26 -0.58
N ASP A 25 -3.41 1.31 -1.38
CA ASP A 25 -2.50 2.44 -1.39
C ASP A 25 -2.63 3.18 -0.05
N THR A 26 -1.56 3.20 0.71
CA THR A 26 -1.53 3.70 2.08
C THR A 26 -0.52 4.83 2.10
N GLU A 27 -1.01 6.02 1.77
CA GLU A 27 -0.22 7.24 1.63
C GLU A 27 -0.47 8.22 2.78
N GLU A 28 0.35 9.27 2.88
CA GLU A 28 0.08 10.42 3.73
C GLU A 28 -1.30 11.07 3.43
N ASP A 29 -1.90 11.73 4.42
CA ASP A 29 -3.16 12.44 4.22
C ASP A 29 -2.92 13.62 3.29
N PHE A 30 -3.83 13.87 2.35
CA PHE A 30 -3.81 15.06 1.49
C PHE A 30 -5.06 15.91 1.68
N ASP A 31 -4.88 17.21 1.91
CA ASP A 31 -5.97 18.17 1.72
C ASP A 31 -6.11 18.45 0.21
N TRP A 32 -7.06 17.75 -0.42
CA TRP A 32 -7.36 17.87 -1.84
C TRP A 32 -7.86 19.27 -2.26
N SER A 33 -8.17 20.16 -1.31
CA SER A 33 -8.53 21.55 -1.59
C SER A 33 -7.31 22.47 -1.71
N GLN A 34 -6.12 22.00 -1.34
CA GLN A 34 -4.87 22.77 -1.31
C GLN A 34 -3.88 22.28 -2.37
N PRO A 35 -2.90 23.11 -2.77
CA PRO A 35 -1.79 22.64 -3.59
C PRO A 35 -1.02 21.52 -2.88
N MET A 36 -0.58 20.51 -3.65
CA MET A 36 0.26 19.44 -3.11
C MET A 36 1.53 20.01 -2.47
N SER A 37 1.82 19.58 -1.24
CA SER A 37 2.96 20.04 -0.47
C SER A 37 3.67 18.86 0.18
N ARG A 38 5.00 18.78 -0.01
CA ARG A 38 5.86 17.79 0.64
C ARG A 38 5.97 17.97 2.16
N ALA A 39 5.48 19.09 2.69
CA ALA A 39 5.39 19.31 4.12
C ALA A 39 4.18 18.59 4.74
N ASN A 40 3.27 18.07 3.91
CA ASN A 40 2.16 17.28 4.39
C ASN A 40 2.63 15.85 4.67
N THR A 41 2.71 15.50 5.94
CA THR A 41 3.20 14.21 6.43
C THR A 41 2.24 13.57 7.42
N SER A 42 0.99 14.07 7.47
CA SER A 42 -0.02 13.51 8.34
C SER A 42 -0.35 12.09 7.90
N VAL A 43 -0.61 11.21 8.87
CA VAL A 43 -0.93 9.80 8.65
C VAL A 43 -2.19 9.38 9.42
N ALA A 44 -3.05 10.34 9.74
CA ALA A 44 -4.20 10.12 10.60
C ALA A 44 -5.21 9.15 9.96
N SER A 45 -5.30 9.11 8.63
CA SER A 45 -6.17 8.16 7.91
C SER A 45 -5.83 6.69 8.21
N VAL A 46 -4.59 6.36 8.59
CA VAL A 46 -4.20 4.98 8.94
C VAL A 46 -5.03 4.43 10.11
N LEU A 47 -5.48 5.28 11.03
CA LEU A 47 -6.33 4.87 12.14
C LEU A 47 -7.70 4.33 11.69
N HIS A 48 -8.13 4.65 10.46
CA HIS A 48 -9.38 4.18 9.89
C HIS A 48 -9.26 2.88 9.08
N LEU A 49 -8.03 2.41 8.80
CA LEU A 49 -7.79 1.19 8.03
C LEU A 49 -8.39 -0.07 8.66
N GLU A 50 -8.58 -0.09 9.98
CA GLU A 50 -9.17 -1.22 10.69
C GLU A 50 -10.55 -1.61 10.15
N ARG A 51 -11.32 -0.65 9.62
CA ARG A 51 -12.62 -0.92 8.98
C ARG A 51 -12.47 -1.82 7.75
N ALA A 52 -11.47 -1.54 6.90
CA ALA A 52 -11.17 -2.36 5.73
C ALA A 52 -10.51 -3.68 6.13
N GLN A 53 -9.57 -3.66 7.08
CA GLN A 53 -8.89 -4.87 7.55
C GLN A 53 -9.86 -5.88 8.16
N SER A 54 -10.84 -5.43 8.95
CA SER A 54 -11.91 -6.28 9.47
C SER A 54 -12.74 -6.93 8.36
N LEU A 55 -13.00 -6.22 7.25
CA LEU A 55 -13.66 -6.80 6.08
C LEU A 55 -12.79 -7.88 5.43
N PHE A 56 -11.50 -7.60 5.23
CA PHE A 56 -10.58 -8.58 4.64
C PHE A 56 -10.47 -9.84 5.48
N ARG A 57 -10.34 -9.71 6.80
CA ARG A 57 -10.36 -10.84 7.75
C ARG A 57 -11.62 -11.69 7.59
N ARG A 58 -12.80 -11.06 7.50
CA ARG A 58 -14.09 -11.77 7.33
C ARG A 58 -14.11 -12.65 6.07
N TYR A 59 -13.46 -12.21 5.00
CA TYR A 59 -13.41 -12.95 3.73
C TYR A 59 -12.12 -13.78 3.55
N GLY A 60 -11.25 -13.86 4.56
CA GLY A 60 -9.97 -14.57 4.47
C GLY A 60 -8.97 -13.93 3.49
N ILE A 61 -9.16 -12.66 3.15
CA ILE A 61 -8.28 -11.91 2.25
C ILE A 61 -7.08 -11.38 3.05
N ARG A 62 -5.89 -11.52 2.47
CA ARG A 62 -4.65 -10.92 2.98
C ARG A 62 -4.25 -9.78 2.03
N PRO A 63 -4.59 -8.51 2.33
CA PRO A 63 -4.23 -7.41 1.46
C PRO A 63 -2.72 -7.14 1.49
N CYS A 64 -2.24 -6.48 0.45
CA CYS A 64 -0.94 -5.83 0.44
C CYS A 64 -1.12 -4.32 0.66
N TYR A 65 -0.65 -3.78 1.77
CA TYR A 65 -0.60 -2.34 1.99
C TYR A 65 0.66 -1.78 1.34
N LEU A 66 0.48 -0.94 0.33
CA LEU A 66 1.57 -0.23 -0.33
C LEU A 66 1.78 1.07 0.44
N VAL A 67 2.89 1.19 1.16
CA VAL A 67 3.19 2.34 2.02
C VAL A 67 4.17 3.28 1.34
N ASP A 68 4.04 4.57 1.60
CA ASP A 68 5.03 5.58 1.26
C ASP A 68 6.01 5.85 2.43
N TYR A 69 6.88 6.86 2.29
CA TYR A 69 7.87 7.18 3.33
C TYR A 69 7.23 7.68 4.64
N PRO A 70 6.32 8.67 4.67
CA PRO A 70 5.66 9.08 5.92
C PRO A 70 4.94 7.92 6.63
N ILE A 71 4.24 7.07 5.89
CA ILE A 71 3.52 5.92 6.46
C ILE A 71 4.50 4.87 6.98
N ALA A 72 5.58 4.58 6.26
CA ALA A 72 6.58 3.62 6.69
C ALA A 72 7.39 4.05 7.93
N THR A 73 7.43 5.35 8.23
CA THR A 73 8.29 5.90 9.30
C THR A 73 7.53 6.47 10.50
N ALA A 74 6.24 6.75 10.36
CA ALA A 74 5.43 7.28 11.45
C ALA A 74 5.16 6.21 12.53
N PRO A 75 5.44 6.50 13.82
CA PRO A 75 5.14 5.57 14.92
C PRO A 75 3.67 5.14 14.97
N THR A 76 2.74 6.05 14.65
CA THR A 76 1.30 5.77 14.58
C THR A 76 1.00 4.68 13.55
N SER A 77 1.52 4.81 12.34
CA SER A 77 1.29 3.86 11.25
C SER A 77 1.92 2.51 11.54
N ILE A 78 3.15 2.51 12.08
CA ILE A 78 3.83 1.28 12.53
C ILE A 78 2.99 0.57 13.60
N GLY A 79 2.44 1.33 14.57
CA GLY A 79 1.59 0.79 15.63
C GLY A 79 0.32 0.10 15.12
N VAL A 80 -0.22 0.54 13.98
CA VAL A 80 -1.40 -0.07 13.34
C VAL A 80 -1.03 -1.27 12.47
N LEU A 81 -0.04 -1.12 11.59
CA LEU A 81 0.26 -2.11 10.55
C LEU A 81 1.10 -3.29 11.06
N ARG A 82 2.02 -3.05 11.99
CA ARG A 82 2.95 -4.09 12.48
C ARG A 82 2.24 -5.29 13.12
N PRO A 83 1.22 -5.13 13.99
CA PRO A 83 0.49 -6.26 14.54
C PRO A 83 -0.20 -7.12 13.47
N TRP A 84 -0.70 -6.52 12.38
CA TRP A 84 -1.35 -7.26 11.30
C TRP A 84 -0.34 -8.06 10.48
N LEU A 85 0.83 -7.47 10.23
CA LEU A 85 1.95 -8.13 9.56
C LEU A 85 2.46 -9.33 10.39
N GLU A 86 2.66 -9.14 11.70
CA GLU A 86 3.15 -10.20 12.60
C GLU A 86 2.16 -11.37 12.72
N ARG A 87 0.85 -11.10 12.60
CA ARG A 87 -0.19 -12.14 12.55
C ARG A 87 -0.40 -12.76 11.16
N GLY A 88 0.35 -12.34 10.14
CA GLY A 88 0.22 -12.83 8.77
C GLY A 88 -1.11 -12.45 8.11
N GLU A 89 -1.73 -11.37 8.57
CA GLU A 89 -3.02 -10.90 8.06
C GLU A 89 -2.89 -9.96 6.86
N CYS A 90 -1.69 -9.46 6.59
CA CYS A 90 -1.38 -8.61 5.44
C CYS A 90 0.09 -8.74 5.05
N THR A 91 0.44 -8.23 3.87
CA THR A 91 1.82 -7.96 3.46
C THR A 91 2.05 -6.46 3.31
N ILE A 92 3.29 -6.00 3.39
CA ILE A 92 3.66 -4.60 3.16
C ILE A 92 4.53 -4.51 1.91
N GLY A 93 4.12 -3.67 0.97
CA GLY A 93 4.92 -3.24 -0.16
C GLY A 93 5.21 -1.74 -0.08
N PHE A 94 6.04 -1.23 -0.98
CA PHE A 94 6.39 0.19 -1.02
C PHE A 94 5.84 0.83 -2.29
N SER A 95 5.12 1.94 -2.13
CA SER A 95 4.66 2.79 -3.24
C SER A 95 5.57 4.02 -3.35
N CYS A 96 6.23 4.20 -4.50
CA CYS A 96 7.05 5.36 -4.76
C CYS A 96 6.31 6.32 -5.69
N THR A 97 5.90 7.47 -5.18
CA THR A 97 5.45 8.61 -6.00
C THR A 97 6.43 9.79 -5.88
N PRO A 98 6.60 10.64 -6.90
CA PRO A 98 7.47 11.81 -6.83
C PRO A 98 6.96 12.82 -5.78
N GLY A 99 7.48 12.74 -4.55
CA GLY A 99 7.09 13.62 -3.44
C GLY A 99 7.10 12.90 -2.09
N SER A 100 6.70 11.62 -2.11
CA SER A 100 6.51 10.71 -0.98
C SER A 100 7.75 9.85 -0.68
N THR A 101 8.88 10.18 -1.29
CA THR A 101 10.19 9.56 -1.05
C THR A 101 11.00 10.38 -0.04
N ARG A 102 11.91 9.70 0.69
CA ARG A 102 12.78 10.29 1.72
C ARG A 102 13.32 11.67 1.30
N PRO A 103 13.38 12.66 2.22
CA PRO A 103 13.98 13.96 1.93
C PRO A 103 15.39 13.82 1.33
N ILE A 104 15.64 14.53 0.23
CA ILE A 104 16.97 14.60 -0.36
C ILE A 104 17.80 15.50 0.58
N LEU A 105 18.78 14.92 1.28
CA LEU A 105 19.80 15.67 2.00
C LEU A 105 20.59 16.49 0.98
N LYS A 106 20.40 17.82 0.98
CA LYS A 106 21.33 18.73 0.31
C LYS A 106 22.61 18.77 1.15
N LYS A 107 23.73 18.35 0.56
CA LYS A 107 25.06 18.63 1.09
C LYS A 107 25.35 20.12 1.03
#